data_AF-A0A543G595-F1
#
_entry.id   AF-A0A543G595-F1
#
_cell.length_a   1.000
_cell.length_b   1.000
_cell.length_c   1.000
_cell.angle_alpha   90.00
_cell.angle_beta   90.00
_cell.angle_gamma   90.00
#
_symmetry.space_group_name_H-M   'P 1'
#
loop_
_entity.id
_entity.type
_entity.pdbx_description
1 polymer ?
#
loop_
_entity_poly.entity_id
_entity_poly.type
_entity_poly.pdbx_seq_one_letter_code
_entity_poly.pdbx_strand_id
1 'polypeptide(L)'
;MKAKLLFLLSWITLLGYSQEKKQLFNTPHVSRVVKNIPFDLDANKGMLVYGGGRSLRKALEKINYFDLLVPFEKFAKDINQEHLQEKLKTAKNLEETYEIIDKEYKQFMILYFESDSNDVVRYRLYKPGVGNIFIVEDVYSVQLIGITAGKRYLYTNVEEAMYNEIVNYIRQNSKMYQ
;
A
#
# COMPACT_ATOMS: atom_id res chain seq x y z
N MET A 1 21.13 -32.29 -37.77
CA MET A 1 19.89 -32.03 -37.00
C MET A 1 20.23 -31.33 -35.67
N LYS A 2 20.66 -30.05 -35.70
CA LYS A 2 21.03 -29.27 -34.49
C LYS A 2 20.68 -27.77 -34.56
N ALA A 3 20.11 -27.29 -35.66
CA ALA A 3 19.81 -25.85 -35.85
C ALA A 3 18.37 -25.46 -35.49
N LYS A 4 17.42 -26.40 -35.38
CA LYS A 4 16.02 -26.11 -35.03
C LYS A 4 15.78 -25.94 -33.52
N LEU A 5 16.68 -26.45 -32.67
CA LEU A 5 16.51 -26.37 -31.21
C LEU A 5 16.93 -25.02 -30.62
N LEU A 6 17.86 -24.30 -31.27
CA LEU A 6 18.30 -22.98 -30.81
C LEU A 6 17.28 -21.87 -31.07
N PHE A 7 16.41 -22.01 -32.07
CA PHE A 7 15.40 -20.99 -32.40
C PHE A 7 14.15 -21.03 -31.50
N LEU A 8 13.91 -22.16 -30.82
CA LEU A 8 12.80 -22.30 -29.86
C LEU A 8 13.13 -21.67 -28.49
N LEU A 9 14.41 -21.63 -28.12
CA LEU A 9 14.85 -21.06 -26.83
C LEU A 9 14.85 -19.53 -26.81
N SER A 10 14.99 -18.86 -27.97
CA SER A 10 14.93 -17.39 -28.06
C SER A 10 13.51 -16.82 -28.10
N TRP A 11 12.51 -17.64 -28.44
CA TRP A 11 11.09 -17.23 -28.42
C TRP A 11 10.47 -17.30 -27.02
N ILE A 12 10.90 -18.26 -26.19
CA ILE A 12 10.38 -18.43 -24.82
C ILE A 12 10.87 -17.31 -23.90
N THR A 13 12.06 -16.74 -24.13
CA THR A 13 12.57 -15.61 -23.35
C THR A 13 11.87 -14.28 -23.67
N LEU A 14 11.26 -14.13 -24.85
CA LEU A 14 10.51 -12.93 -25.25
C LEU A 14 9.04 -12.95 -24.77
N LEU A 15 8.44 -14.13 -24.62
CA LEU A 15 7.06 -14.27 -24.13
C LEU A 15 6.93 -14.19 -22.61
N GLY A 16 8.03 -14.39 -21.87
CA GLY A 16 8.05 -14.26 -20.40
C GLY A 16 8.08 -12.82 -19.88
N TYR A 17 8.40 -11.81 -20.71
CA TYR A 17 8.60 -10.43 -20.24
C TYR A 17 7.41 -9.49 -20.47
N SER A 18 6.33 -9.97 -21.09
CA SER A 18 5.26 -9.11 -21.62
C SER A 18 3.92 -9.17 -20.86
N GLN A 19 3.74 -10.04 -19.86
CA GLN A 19 2.44 -10.15 -19.16
C GLN A 19 2.40 -9.55 -17.73
N GLU A 20 3.50 -9.46 -16.99
CA GLU A 20 3.48 -8.92 -15.61
C GLU A 20 3.29 -7.39 -15.50
N LYS A 21 3.47 -6.65 -16.61
CA LYS A 21 3.50 -5.18 -16.61
C LYS A 21 2.15 -4.47 -16.51
N LYS A 22 1.01 -5.18 -16.61
CA LYS A 22 -0.28 -4.48 -16.82
C LYS A 22 -0.88 -3.78 -15.60
N GLN A 23 -0.37 -4.02 -14.38
CA GLN A 23 -0.88 -3.35 -13.16
C GLN A 23 0.11 -2.40 -12.47
N LEU A 24 1.41 -2.48 -12.79
CA LEU A 24 2.39 -1.58 -12.19
C LEU A 24 2.27 -0.16 -12.78
N PHE A 25 2.51 0.84 -11.94
CA PHE A 25 2.67 2.24 -12.32
C PHE A 25 4.00 2.43 -13.06
N ASN A 26 3.99 3.32 -14.06
CA ASN A 26 5.12 3.47 -14.96
C ASN A 26 6.15 4.46 -14.39
N THR A 27 7.06 3.94 -13.59
CA THR A 27 8.14 4.72 -12.99
C THR A 27 9.48 3.98 -13.13
N PRO A 28 10.59 4.69 -13.39
CA PRO A 28 11.92 4.11 -13.36
C PRO A 28 12.48 4.04 -11.92
N HIS A 29 11.78 4.64 -10.95
CA HIS A 29 12.21 4.69 -9.55
C HIS A 29 11.78 3.42 -8.80
N VAL A 30 12.57 3.02 -7.81
CA VAL A 30 12.29 1.87 -6.95
C VAL A 30 12.39 2.31 -5.50
N SER A 31 11.31 2.13 -4.76
CA SER A 31 11.24 2.50 -3.33
C SER A 31 11.78 1.38 -2.45
N ARG A 32 12.15 1.73 -1.22
CA ARG A 32 12.79 0.80 -0.28
C ARG A 32 11.75 0.13 0.61
N VAL A 33 11.65 -1.20 0.54
CA VAL A 33 10.85 -1.97 1.49
C VAL A 33 11.59 -2.10 2.83
N VAL A 34 10.98 -1.64 3.91
CA VAL A 34 11.53 -1.68 5.28
C VAL A 34 10.99 -2.86 6.06
N LYS A 35 9.74 -3.25 5.78
CA LYS A 35 9.06 -4.36 6.46
C LYS A 35 8.18 -5.10 5.47
N ASN A 36 8.27 -6.43 5.46
CA ASN A 36 7.48 -7.33 4.63
C ASN A 36 7.22 -8.62 5.43
N ILE A 37 6.14 -8.63 6.20
CA ILE A 37 5.71 -9.81 6.96
C ILE A 37 4.76 -10.62 6.08
N PRO A 38 5.00 -11.93 5.84
CA PRO A 38 4.03 -12.78 5.16
C PRO A 38 2.67 -12.76 5.87
N PHE A 39 1.59 -12.50 5.13
CA PHE A 39 0.26 -12.32 5.71
C PHE A 39 -0.83 -12.79 4.75
N ASP A 40 -1.88 -13.45 5.25
CA ASP A 40 -3.01 -13.87 4.41
C ASP A 40 -3.90 -12.68 4.06
N LEU A 41 -3.56 -11.99 2.97
CA LEU A 41 -4.29 -10.81 2.53
C LEU A 41 -5.67 -11.16 1.99
N ASP A 42 -5.83 -12.34 1.36
CA ASP A 42 -7.11 -12.73 0.75
C ASP A 42 -8.19 -12.92 1.81
N ALA A 43 -7.84 -13.47 2.96
CA ALA A 43 -8.74 -13.58 4.11
C ALA A 43 -9.10 -12.22 4.75
N ASN A 44 -8.32 -11.16 4.48
CA ASN A 44 -8.46 -9.86 5.15
C ASN A 44 -8.75 -8.70 4.18
N LYS A 45 -8.99 -8.95 2.88
CA LYS A 45 -9.14 -7.92 1.85
C LYS A 45 -10.46 -7.14 1.89
N GLY A 46 -11.36 -7.47 2.82
CA GLY A 46 -12.73 -6.96 2.85
C GLY A 46 -12.85 -5.44 3.00
N MET A 47 -11.97 -4.81 3.78
CA MET A 47 -11.97 -3.35 3.94
C MET A 47 -10.56 -2.80 4.16
N LEU A 48 -10.18 -1.82 3.35
CA LEU A 48 -9.01 -0.98 3.58
C LEU A 48 -9.45 0.44 3.98
N VAL A 49 -9.10 0.82 5.19
CA VAL A 49 -9.14 2.21 5.64
C VAL A 49 -7.87 2.90 5.17
N TYR A 50 -7.98 4.05 4.51
CA TYR A 50 -6.79 4.76 4.03
C TYR A 50 -6.71 6.19 4.57
N GLY A 51 -5.52 6.57 5.04
CA GLY A 51 -5.16 7.93 5.45
C GLY A 51 -4.42 8.63 4.32
N GLY A 52 -5.15 9.33 3.44
CA GLY A 52 -4.55 10.05 2.32
C GLY A 52 -5.56 10.72 1.39
N GLY A 53 -5.05 11.56 0.50
CA GLY A 53 -5.86 12.35 -0.42
C GLY A 53 -6.34 11.60 -1.67
N ARG A 54 -6.87 12.37 -2.63
CA ARG A 54 -7.42 11.86 -3.90
C ARG A 54 -6.40 11.04 -4.72
N SER A 55 -5.11 11.37 -4.65
CA SER A 55 -4.05 10.64 -5.37
C SER A 55 -3.96 9.19 -4.93
N LEU A 56 -3.78 8.96 -3.62
CA LEU A 56 -3.75 7.63 -3.02
C LEU A 56 -5.03 6.84 -3.33
N ARG A 57 -6.20 7.46 -3.21
CA ARG A 57 -7.47 6.83 -3.55
C ARG A 57 -7.46 6.29 -4.98
N LYS A 58 -7.08 7.11 -5.97
CA LYS A 58 -7.01 6.68 -7.37
C LYS A 58 -6.01 5.57 -7.59
N ALA A 59 -4.87 5.60 -6.89
CA ALA A 59 -3.90 4.53 -6.94
C ALA A 59 -4.49 3.22 -6.41
N LEU A 60 -5.15 3.23 -5.25
CA LEU A 60 -5.81 2.06 -4.66
C LEU A 60 -6.95 1.53 -5.54
N GLU A 61 -7.74 2.41 -6.17
CA GLU A 61 -8.77 2.03 -7.15
C GLU A 61 -8.15 1.36 -8.39
N LYS A 62 -6.98 1.83 -8.84
CA LYS A 62 -6.23 1.20 -9.95
C LYS A 62 -5.63 -0.15 -9.54
N ILE A 63 -5.14 -0.27 -8.30
CA ILE A 63 -4.65 -1.52 -7.73
C ILE A 63 -5.80 -2.54 -7.66
N ASN A 64 -7.01 -2.10 -7.30
CA ASN A 64 -8.23 -2.91 -7.37
C ASN A 64 -8.13 -4.28 -6.66
N TYR A 65 -7.65 -4.27 -5.41
CA TYR A 65 -7.49 -5.48 -4.62
C TYR A 65 -8.49 -5.60 -3.44
N PHE A 66 -8.69 -4.52 -2.70
CA PHE A 66 -9.57 -4.50 -1.53
C PHE A 66 -11.03 -4.31 -1.95
N ASP A 67 -11.94 -5.02 -1.29
CA ASP A 67 -13.37 -5.01 -1.66
C ASP A 67 -14.04 -3.66 -1.35
N LEU A 68 -13.58 -2.99 -0.28
CA LEU A 68 -14.05 -1.67 0.10
C LEU A 68 -12.88 -0.75 0.47
N LEU A 69 -12.86 0.44 -0.13
CA LEU A 69 -11.93 1.52 0.20
C LEU A 69 -12.65 2.60 1.01
N VAL A 70 -12.20 2.85 2.24
CA VAL A 70 -12.84 3.82 3.15
C VAL A 70 -11.83 4.89 3.56
N PRO A 71 -12.07 6.19 3.27
CA PRO A 71 -11.23 7.25 3.82
C PRO A 71 -11.33 7.28 5.35
N PHE A 72 -10.22 7.56 6.03
CA PHE A 72 -10.16 7.56 7.49
C PHE A 72 -11.22 8.45 8.14
N GLU A 73 -11.51 9.63 7.57
CA GLU A 73 -12.52 10.55 8.11
C GLU A 73 -13.93 9.97 8.06
N LYS A 74 -14.23 9.18 7.02
CA LYS A 74 -15.50 8.47 6.92
C LYS A 74 -15.55 7.33 7.94
N PHE A 75 -14.48 6.53 8.01
CA PHE A 75 -14.38 5.44 8.97
C PHE A 75 -14.60 5.93 10.41
N ALA A 76 -13.95 7.03 10.81
CA ALA A 76 -14.12 7.62 12.13
C ALA A 76 -15.57 8.07 12.40
N LYS A 77 -16.27 8.61 11.39
CA LYS A 77 -17.69 8.97 11.52
C LYS A 77 -18.57 7.74 11.68
N ASP A 78 -18.34 6.70 10.88
CA ASP A 78 -19.10 5.46 10.92
C ASP A 78 -18.94 4.81 12.32
N ILE A 79 -17.71 4.70 12.84
CA ILE A 79 -17.45 4.19 14.20
C ILE A 79 -18.15 5.01 15.29
N ASN A 80 -18.24 6.32 15.13
CA ASN A 80 -18.94 7.17 16.09
C ASN A 80 -20.46 6.94 16.12
N GLN A 81 -21.05 6.49 15.00
CA GLN A 81 -22.47 6.20 14.88
C GLN A 81 -22.83 4.81 15.42
N GLU A 82 -21.89 3.87 15.44
CA GLU A 82 -22.09 2.47 15.86
C GLU A 82 -22.19 2.28 17.40
N HIS A 83 -22.35 3.36 18.18
CA HIS A 83 -22.46 3.33 19.64
C HIS A 83 -21.31 2.61 20.39
N LEU A 84 -20.13 2.46 19.77
CA LEU A 84 -18.97 1.76 20.36
C LEU A 84 -18.26 2.54 21.47
N GLN A 85 -18.70 3.77 21.79
CA GLN A 85 -18.00 4.71 22.64
C GLN A 85 -17.64 4.15 24.02
N GLU A 86 -18.54 3.42 24.67
CA GLU A 86 -18.27 2.84 26.00
C GLU A 86 -17.15 1.79 25.96
N LYS A 87 -17.06 1.01 24.87
CA LYS A 87 -15.96 0.05 24.69
C LYS A 87 -14.65 0.77 24.35
N LEU A 88 -14.71 1.81 23.52
CA LEU A 88 -13.51 2.58 23.15
C LEU A 88 -12.90 3.32 24.35
N LYS A 89 -13.70 3.69 25.36
CA LYS A 89 -13.18 4.27 26.62
C LYS A 89 -12.27 3.32 27.40
N THR A 90 -12.35 2.01 27.18
CA THR A 90 -11.47 1.05 27.85
C THR A 90 -10.08 0.96 27.20
N ALA A 91 -9.94 1.46 25.96
CA ALA A 91 -8.66 1.46 25.26
C ALA A 91 -7.66 2.40 25.93
N LYS A 92 -6.44 1.90 26.17
CA LYS A 92 -5.35 2.67 26.78
C LYS A 92 -4.51 3.39 25.75
N ASN A 93 -4.54 2.93 24.51
CA ASN A 93 -3.77 3.47 23.40
C ASN A 93 -4.49 3.25 22.06
N LEU A 94 -3.89 3.77 20.98
CA LEU A 94 -4.46 3.70 19.64
C LEU A 94 -4.49 2.28 19.06
N GLU A 95 -3.49 1.46 19.35
CA GLU A 95 -3.43 0.06 18.89
C GLU A 95 -4.57 -0.75 19.49
N GLU A 96 -4.80 -0.63 20.80
CA GLU A 96 -5.93 -1.25 21.51
C GLU A 96 -7.28 -0.71 21.00
N THR A 97 -7.35 0.58 20.67
CA THR A 97 -8.55 1.18 20.07
C THR A 97 -8.89 0.48 18.75
N TYR A 98 -7.92 0.29 17.87
CA TYR A 98 -8.13 -0.40 16.60
C TYR A 98 -8.47 -1.87 16.77
N GLU A 99 -7.87 -2.56 17.75
CA GLU A 99 -8.23 -3.95 18.05
C GLU A 99 -9.68 -4.11 18.52
N ILE A 100 -10.16 -3.20 19.38
CA ILE A 100 -11.56 -3.21 19.82
C ILE A 100 -12.48 -3.00 18.62
N ILE A 101 -12.18 -2.03 17.75
CA ILE A 101 -12.98 -1.78 16.55
C ILE A 101 -12.99 -3.00 15.62
N ASP A 102 -11.84 -3.64 15.41
CA ASP A 102 -11.70 -4.80 14.52
C ASP A 102 -12.53 -6.01 15.02
N LYS A 103 -12.66 -6.16 16.34
CA LYS A 103 -13.46 -7.21 16.98
C LYS A 103 -14.96 -6.93 16.97
N GLU A 104 -15.35 -5.65 17.07
CA GLU A 104 -16.72 -5.24 17.37
C GLU A 104 -17.49 -4.70 16.16
N TYR A 105 -16.80 -4.33 15.08
CA TYR A 105 -17.42 -3.76 13.88
C TYR A 105 -17.24 -4.66 12.66
N LYS A 106 -16.15 -4.44 11.91
CA LYS A 106 -15.79 -5.17 10.70
C LYS A 106 -14.28 -5.23 10.67
N GLN A 107 -13.74 -6.39 10.29
CA GLN A 107 -12.31 -6.54 10.10
C GLN A 107 -11.80 -5.59 9.03
N PHE A 108 -10.64 -4.99 9.29
CA PHE A 108 -10.08 -3.98 8.40
C PHE A 108 -8.56 -3.95 8.46
N MET A 109 -7.97 -3.41 7.40
CA MET A 109 -6.58 -2.96 7.40
C MET A 109 -6.53 -1.44 7.26
N ILE A 110 -5.43 -0.85 7.69
CA ILE A 110 -5.18 0.58 7.59
C ILE A 110 -3.95 0.79 6.71
N LEU A 111 -4.07 1.57 5.64
CA LEU A 111 -2.93 2.12 4.91
C LEU A 111 -2.80 3.60 5.23
N TYR A 112 -1.72 3.98 5.90
CA TYR A 112 -1.48 5.38 6.22
C TYR A 112 -0.12 5.86 5.72
N PHE A 113 -0.09 7.15 5.39
CA PHE A 113 1.10 7.87 4.97
C PHE A 113 1.67 8.67 6.15
N GLU A 114 2.97 8.61 6.33
CA GLU A 114 3.69 9.43 7.30
C GLU A 114 4.97 10.00 6.68
N SER A 115 5.47 11.08 7.27
CA SER A 115 6.78 11.63 6.94
C SER A 115 7.52 12.03 8.21
N ASP A 116 8.84 11.86 8.23
CA ASP A 116 9.68 12.30 9.35
C ASP A 116 10.49 13.58 9.05
N SER A 117 11.26 14.03 10.05
CA SER A 117 12.09 15.24 9.94
C SER A 117 13.28 15.09 8.99
N ASN A 118 13.65 13.86 8.64
CA ASN A 118 14.77 13.54 7.74
C ASN A 118 14.30 13.37 6.30
N ASP A 119 13.12 13.91 5.98
CA ASP A 119 12.53 13.87 4.65
C ASP A 119 12.18 12.46 4.17
N VAL A 120 12.12 11.47 5.08
CA VAL A 120 11.67 10.12 4.72
C VAL A 120 10.15 10.06 4.79
N VAL A 121 9.54 9.58 3.71
CA VAL A 121 8.11 9.29 3.61
C VAL A 121 7.86 7.79 3.67
N ARG A 122 6.76 7.36 4.29
CA ARG A 122 6.43 5.94 4.41
C ARG A 122 4.95 5.70 4.17
N TYR A 123 4.66 4.62 3.45
CA TYR A 123 3.37 3.95 3.52
C TYR A 123 3.48 2.77 4.45
N ARG A 124 2.53 2.67 5.37
CA ARG A 124 2.43 1.57 6.33
C ARG A 124 1.08 0.89 6.19
N LEU A 125 1.12 -0.41 5.86
CA LEU A 125 -0.05 -1.27 5.92
C LEU A 125 -0.08 -1.95 7.28
N TYR A 126 -1.14 -1.67 8.03
CA TYR A 126 -1.34 -2.10 9.40
C TYR A 126 -2.59 -2.98 9.51
N LYS A 127 -2.50 -4.08 10.26
CA LYS A 127 -3.63 -4.91 10.65
C LYS A 127 -3.79 -4.85 12.19
N PRO A 128 -4.97 -4.46 12.72
CA PRO A 128 -5.23 -4.53 14.15
C PRO A 128 -5.01 -5.94 14.70
N GLY A 129 -4.32 -6.06 15.84
CA GLY A 129 -3.93 -7.32 16.48
C GLY A 129 -2.65 -7.97 15.92
N VAL A 130 -2.07 -7.41 14.86
CA VAL A 130 -0.83 -7.90 14.23
C VAL A 130 0.23 -6.80 14.15
N GLY A 131 -0.20 -5.56 13.94
CA GLY A 131 0.68 -4.41 13.77
C GLY A 131 0.94 -4.08 12.31
N ASN A 132 2.03 -3.36 12.06
CA ASN A 132 2.49 -3.06 10.70
C ASN A 132 2.96 -4.34 10.01
N ILE A 133 2.26 -4.78 8.97
CA ILE A 133 2.61 -5.97 8.19
C ILE A 133 3.50 -5.63 6.99
N PHE A 134 3.36 -4.42 6.46
CA PHE A 134 4.18 -3.93 5.36
C PHE A 134 4.53 -2.46 5.54
N ILE A 135 5.78 -2.11 5.25
CA ILE A 135 6.28 -0.73 5.27
C ILE A 135 7.17 -0.54 4.05
N VAL A 136 6.83 0.44 3.21
CA VAL A 136 7.69 0.94 2.14
C VAL A 136 8.02 2.40 2.44
N GLU A 137 9.25 2.79 2.18
CA GLU A 137 9.72 4.15 2.36
C GLU A 137 10.47 4.69 1.16
N ASP A 138 10.52 6.01 1.10
CA ASP A 138 11.32 6.77 0.16
C ASP A 138 11.71 8.12 0.76
N VAL A 139 12.50 8.93 0.05
CA VAL A 139 12.93 10.25 0.52
C VAL A 139 12.31 11.33 -0.36
N TYR A 140 11.79 12.40 0.25
CA TYR A 140 11.40 13.60 -0.49
C TYR A 140 12.59 14.10 -1.30
N SER A 141 12.32 14.46 -2.55
CA SER A 141 13.32 15.16 -3.34
C SER A 141 13.22 16.66 -3.04
N VAL A 142 14.37 17.29 -2.86
CA VAL A 142 14.47 18.74 -2.71
C VAL A 142 14.69 19.34 -4.09
N GLN A 143 13.87 20.30 -4.48
CA GLN A 143 14.11 21.03 -5.72
C GLN A 143 15.31 21.95 -5.53
N LEU A 144 16.39 21.73 -6.28
CA LEU A 144 17.67 22.43 -6.10
C LEU A 144 17.75 23.76 -6.88
N ILE A 145 16.89 23.98 -7.88
CA ILE A 145 16.98 25.12 -8.81
C ILE A 145 15.58 25.68 -9.11
N GLY A 146 15.44 27.00 -9.15
CA GLY A 146 14.22 27.72 -9.55
C GLY A 146 13.53 28.50 -8.41
N ILE A 147 12.37 29.11 -8.70
CA ILE A 147 11.58 29.91 -7.73
C ILE A 147 11.07 29.05 -6.54
N THR A 148 11.08 27.73 -6.72
CA THR A 148 10.73 26.73 -5.72
C THR A 148 11.97 26.04 -5.10
N ALA A 149 13.17 26.58 -5.31
CA ALA A 149 14.39 26.04 -4.72
C ALA A 149 14.26 25.94 -3.18
N GLY A 150 14.64 24.78 -2.63
CA GLY A 150 14.51 24.48 -1.20
C GLY A 150 13.12 24.00 -0.76
N LYS A 151 12.12 23.98 -1.65
CA LYS A 151 10.83 23.34 -1.36
C LYS A 151 10.94 21.83 -1.54
N ARG A 152 10.33 21.10 -0.60
CA ARG A 152 10.25 19.64 -0.55
C ARG A 152 9.02 19.18 -1.33
N TYR A 153 9.21 18.25 -2.25
CA TYR A 153 8.12 17.68 -3.03
C TYR A 153 8.27 16.18 -3.12
N LEU A 154 7.15 15.46 -3.00
CA LEU A 154 7.10 14.07 -3.40
C LEU A 154 6.75 14.05 -4.88
N TYR A 155 7.73 13.70 -5.72
CA TYR A 155 7.48 13.58 -7.14
C TYR A 155 6.59 12.36 -7.42
N THR A 156 5.75 12.47 -8.45
CA THR A 156 4.81 11.41 -8.83
C THR A 156 5.49 10.08 -9.09
N ASN A 157 6.70 10.08 -9.67
CA ASN A 157 7.47 8.85 -9.90
C ASN A 157 7.89 8.14 -8.59
N VAL A 158 8.07 8.89 -7.50
CA VAL A 158 8.35 8.34 -6.16
C VAL A 158 7.07 7.74 -5.57
N GLU A 159 5.94 8.45 -5.63
CA GLU A 159 4.63 7.91 -5.18
C GLU A 159 4.29 6.62 -5.92
N GLU A 160 4.42 6.62 -7.25
CA GLU A 160 4.17 5.47 -8.11
C GLU A 160 5.09 4.28 -7.80
N ALA A 161 6.33 4.53 -7.38
CA ALA A 161 7.26 3.47 -6.99
C ALA A 161 6.82 2.84 -5.67
N MET A 162 6.38 3.64 -4.70
CA MET A 162 5.83 3.12 -3.45
C MET A 162 4.53 2.33 -3.70
N TYR A 163 3.68 2.78 -4.64
CA TYR A 163 2.49 2.03 -5.05
C TYR A 163 2.84 0.70 -5.72
N ASN A 164 3.90 0.66 -6.54
CA ASN A 164 4.40 -0.59 -7.10
C ASN A 164 4.83 -1.58 -6.02
N GLU A 165 5.47 -1.12 -4.95
CA GLU A 165 5.85 -2.00 -3.85
C GLU A 165 4.63 -2.51 -3.06
N ILE A 166 3.57 -1.71 -2.94
CA ILE A 166 2.28 -2.19 -2.40
C ILE A 166 1.69 -3.29 -3.30
N VAL A 167 1.70 -3.09 -4.63
CA VAL A 167 1.25 -4.11 -5.61
C VAL A 167 2.08 -5.39 -5.49
N ASN A 168 3.40 -5.25 -5.40
CA ASN A 168 4.31 -6.40 -5.25
C ASN A 168 4.04 -7.16 -3.96
N TYR A 169 3.83 -6.45 -2.84
CA TYR A 169 3.47 -7.08 -1.57
C TYR A 169 2.14 -7.84 -1.66
N ILE A 170 1.12 -7.26 -2.32
CA ILE A 170 -0.16 -7.93 -2.55
C ILE A 170 0.05 -9.20 -3.37
N ARG A 171 0.76 -9.14 -4.51
CA ARG A 171 1.03 -10.30 -5.38
C ARG A 171 1.77 -11.42 -4.65
N GLN A 172 2.69 -11.09 -3.75
CA GLN A 172 3.43 -12.07 -2.95
C GLN A 172 2.56 -12.78 -1.91
N ASN A 173 1.48 -12.14 -1.47
CA ASN A 173 0.68 -12.55 -0.30
C ASN A 173 -0.80 -12.80 -0.63
N SER A 174 -1.15 -12.80 -1.91
CA SER A 174 -2.49 -13.07 -2.42
C SER A 174 -2.41 -14.13 -3.52
N LYS A 175 -3.25 -15.16 -3.41
CA LYS A 175 -3.45 -16.15 -4.47
C LYS A 175 -4.47 -15.65 -5.50
N MET A 176 -5.30 -14.68 -5.12
CA MET A 176 -6.36 -14.12 -5.96
C MET A 176 -5.89 -12.97 -6.87
N TYR A 177 -4.72 -12.39 -6.60
CA TYR A 177 -4.22 -11.20 -7.28
C TYR A 177 -2.95 -11.52 -8.10
N GLN A 178 -3.13 -11.72 -9.40
CA GLN A 178 -2.06 -11.98 -10.38
C GLN A 178 -1.98 -10.86 -11.42
#